data_AF-A0A7V9EB49-F1
#
_entry.id   AF-A0A7V9EB49-F1
#
_cell.length_a   1.000
_cell.length_b   1.000
_cell.length_c   1.000
_cell.angle_alpha   90.00
_cell.angle_beta   90.00
_cell.angle_gamma   90.00
#
_symmetry.space_group_name_H-M   'P 1'
#
loop_
_entity.id
_entity.type
_entity.pdbx_description
1 polymer ?
#
loop_
_entity_poly.entity_id
_entity_poly.type
_entity_poly.pdbx_seq_one_letter_code
_entity_poly.pdbx_strand_id
1 'polypeptide(L)'
;MHRPLRLFPRIGAAVAVGMLVALAGCRGEVTVPESQQTARKGAELFEERCSGCHSLEAANSYGSKPEGGKIGGERSNGPNFNIRVEERDDVLYAIRNGGFSGAIMPANIVVGKEAQEIASFVAEYSGDDREGGSETVNPGSNAGSGKRSGQ
;
A
#
# COMPACT_ATOMS: atom_id res chain seq x y z
N MET A 1 -63.42 41.72 -33.75
CA MET A 1 -62.67 41.80 -32.48
C MET A 1 -62.71 40.42 -31.84
N HIS A 2 -61.68 39.60 -32.03
CA HIS A 2 -61.63 38.22 -31.52
C HIS A 2 -60.35 38.05 -30.70
N ARG A 3 -60.49 37.45 -29.52
CA ARG A 3 -59.52 37.38 -28.42
C ARG A 3 -58.33 36.44 -28.73
N PRO A 4 -57.18 36.64 -28.07
CA PRO A 4 -55.92 35.97 -28.38
C PRO A 4 -55.81 34.60 -27.71
N LEU A 5 -55.32 33.60 -28.43
CA LEU A 5 -54.91 32.31 -27.86
C LEU A 5 -53.39 32.25 -27.81
N ARG A 6 -52.82 32.56 -26.64
CA ARG A 6 -51.43 32.22 -26.30
C ARG A 6 -51.41 30.76 -25.87
N LEU A 7 -50.98 29.87 -26.75
CA LEU A 7 -50.79 28.46 -26.47
C LEU A 7 -49.31 28.23 -26.11
N PHE A 8 -48.98 28.27 -24.82
CA PHE A 8 -47.73 27.74 -24.29
C PHE A 8 -48.06 26.59 -23.34
N PRO A 9 -47.81 25.32 -23.73
CA PRO A 9 -47.63 24.24 -22.78
C PRO A 9 -46.13 24.03 -22.53
N ARG A 10 -45.74 24.31 -21.29
CA ARG A 10 -44.48 23.86 -20.68
C ARG A 10 -44.56 22.34 -20.49
N ILE A 11 -43.76 21.58 -21.22
CA ILE A 11 -43.47 20.16 -20.98
C ILE A 11 -41.99 20.03 -21.36
N GLY A 12 -41.04 19.71 -20.50
CA GLY A 12 -41.02 18.94 -19.28
C GLY A 12 -39.69 18.20 -19.37
N ALA A 13 -38.72 18.58 -18.54
CA ALA A 13 -37.34 18.15 -18.62
C ALA A 13 -37.20 16.62 -18.71
N ALA A 14 -36.61 16.12 -19.79
CA ALA A 14 -36.18 14.73 -19.89
C ALA A 14 -34.99 14.54 -18.95
N VAL A 15 -35.21 13.80 -17.86
CA VAL A 15 -34.20 13.40 -16.88
C VAL A 15 -33.20 12.47 -17.57
N ALA A 16 -31.98 12.96 -17.80
CA ALA A 16 -30.85 12.12 -18.15
C ALA A 16 -30.50 11.25 -16.93
N VAL A 17 -30.85 9.96 -16.98
CA VAL A 17 -30.40 8.97 -16.00
C VAL A 17 -28.91 8.77 -16.22
N GLY A 18 -28.09 9.44 -15.41
CA GLY A 18 -26.64 9.29 -15.41
C GLY A 18 -26.25 7.87 -15.00
N MET A 19 -25.60 7.16 -15.90
CA MET A 19 -25.00 5.86 -15.63
C MET A 19 -23.70 6.07 -14.83
N LEU A 20 -23.80 6.10 -13.49
CA LEU A 20 -22.63 5.99 -12.61
C LEU A 20 -22.06 4.58 -12.72
N VAL A 21 -21.16 4.37 -13.67
CA VAL A 21 -20.30 3.18 -13.69
C VAL A 21 -19.25 3.38 -12.60
N ALA A 22 -19.48 2.79 -11.43
CA ALA A 22 -18.44 2.61 -10.43
C ALA A 22 -17.38 1.68 -11.04
N LEU A 23 -16.30 2.27 -11.56
CA LEU A 23 -15.08 1.54 -11.95
C LEU A 23 -14.40 1.07 -10.66
N ALA A 24 -14.95 0.03 -10.03
CA ALA A 24 -14.19 -0.78 -9.10
C ALA A 24 -13.10 -1.46 -9.91
N GLY A 25 -11.91 -0.87 -9.94
CA GLY A 25 -10.73 -1.54 -10.49
C GLY A 25 -10.52 -2.87 -9.77
N CYS A 26 -9.94 -3.85 -10.46
CA CYS A 26 -9.52 -5.10 -9.85
C CYS A 26 -8.42 -4.79 -8.82
N ARG A 27 -8.83 -4.51 -7.58
CA ARG A 27 -7.93 -4.38 -6.45
C ARG A 27 -7.74 -5.74 -5.83
N GLY A 28 -6.51 -6.09 -5.49
CA GLY A 28 -6.27 -7.33 -4.77
C GLY A 28 -6.65 -7.21 -3.29
N GLU A 29 -6.83 -8.36 -2.64
CA GLU A 29 -7.15 -8.42 -1.22
C GLU A 29 -5.86 -8.42 -0.38
N VAL A 30 -5.76 -7.49 0.58
CA VAL A 30 -4.68 -7.49 1.58
C VAL A 30 -4.99 -8.49 2.69
N THR A 31 -3.99 -9.20 3.20
CA THR A 31 -4.20 -10.29 4.18
C THR A 31 -4.07 -9.84 5.64
N VAL A 32 -3.79 -8.56 5.87
CA VAL A 32 -3.72 -7.97 7.22
C VAL A 32 -5.08 -8.06 7.93
N PRO A 33 -5.15 -8.60 9.16
CA PRO A 33 -6.41 -8.75 9.90
C PRO A 33 -7.14 -7.42 10.11
N GLU A 34 -8.48 -7.44 10.08
CA GLU A 34 -9.31 -6.24 10.26
C GLU A 34 -9.15 -5.60 11.66
N SER A 35 -8.75 -6.38 12.66
CA SER A 35 -8.44 -5.89 14.00
C SER A 35 -7.22 -4.95 14.03
N GLN A 36 -6.32 -5.06 13.05
CA GLN A 36 -5.10 -4.25 12.95
C GLN A 36 -5.30 -3.07 12.00
N GLN A 37 -6.21 -2.14 12.35
CA GLN A 37 -6.66 -1.08 11.43
C GLN A 37 -5.53 -0.24 10.81
N THR A 38 -4.51 0.14 11.58
CA THR A 38 -3.38 0.94 11.08
C THR A 38 -2.53 0.15 10.09
N ALA A 39 -2.17 -1.10 10.42
CA ALA A 39 -1.40 -1.96 9.53
C ALA A 39 -2.20 -2.28 8.26
N ARG A 40 -3.51 -2.54 8.38
CA ARG A 40 -4.38 -2.80 7.22
C ARG A 40 -4.48 -1.59 6.31
N LYS A 41 -4.62 -0.38 6.87
CA LYS A 41 -4.57 0.86 6.08
C LYS A 41 -3.22 1.06 5.40
N GLY A 42 -2.12 0.73 6.09
CA GLY A 42 -0.78 0.72 5.51
C GLY A 42 -0.64 -0.27 4.35
N ALA A 43 -1.20 -1.47 4.48
CA ALA A 43 -1.20 -2.49 3.43
C ALA A 43 -2.02 -2.05 2.20
N GLU A 44 -3.19 -1.47 2.41
CA GLU A 44 -4.00 -0.88 1.35
C GLU A 44 -3.24 0.20 0.59
N LEU A 45 -2.64 1.15 1.32
CA LEU A 45 -1.85 2.22 0.72
C LEU A 45 -0.63 1.68 -0.02
N PHE A 46 0.02 0.65 0.52
CA PHE A 46 1.14 -0.01 -0.13
C PHE A 46 0.72 -0.68 -1.44
N GLU A 47 -0.42 -1.39 -1.45
CA GLU A 47 -0.99 -2.01 -2.65
C GLU A 47 -1.30 -0.95 -3.73
N GLU A 48 -1.85 0.20 -3.34
CA GLU A 48 -2.16 1.29 -4.28
C GLU A 48 -0.92 2.02 -4.83
N ARG A 49 0.11 2.20 -4.00
CA ARG A 49 1.18 3.17 -4.26
C ARG A 49 2.54 2.55 -4.50
N CYS A 50 2.81 1.37 -3.95
CA CYS A 50 4.13 0.76 -3.92
C CYS A 50 4.20 -0.56 -4.70
N SER A 51 3.05 -1.19 -4.97
CA SER A 51 2.97 -2.55 -5.51
C SER A 51 3.59 -2.76 -6.87
N GLY A 52 3.66 -1.71 -7.70
CA GLY A 52 4.23 -1.79 -9.04
C GLY A 52 5.74 -2.01 -9.06
N CYS A 53 6.44 -1.75 -7.96
CA CYS A 53 7.91 -1.89 -7.88
C CYS A 53 8.36 -2.82 -6.76
N HIS A 54 7.61 -2.91 -5.67
CA HIS A 54 7.97 -3.72 -4.51
C HIS A 54 7.15 -5.00 -4.47
N SER A 55 7.60 -5.96 -3.67
CA SER A 55 6.82 -7.16 -3.34
C SER A 55 6.63 -7.20 -1.83
N LEU A 56 5.39 -7.44 -1.42
CA LEU A 56 5.01 -7.72 -0.04
C LEU A 56 3.65 -8.44 -0.08
N GLU A 57 3.63 -9.72 0.26
CA GLU A 57 2.47 -10.61 0.13
C GLU A 57 1.28 -10.12 0.97
N ALA A 58 1.56 -9.60 2.17
CA ALA A 58 0.52 -9.03 3.05
C ALA A 58 -0.26 -7.87 2.42
N ALA A 59 0.31 -7.22 1.40
CA ALA A 59 -0.31 -6.14 0.63
C ALA A 59 -0.64 -6.54 -0.83
N ASN A 60 -0.70 -7.84 -1.14
CA ASN A 60 -0.95 -8.35 -2.50
C ASN A 60 -0.04 -7.67 -3.55
N SER A 61 1.25 -7.61 -3.27
CA SER A 61 2.21 -6.87 -4.07
C SER A 61 3.33 -7.79 -4.56
N TYR A 62 3.61 -7.73 -5.87
CA TYR A 62 4.52 -8.65 -6.57
C TYR A 62 5.42 -7.95 -7.61
N GLY A 63 5.68 -6.65 -7.45
CA GLY A 63 6.42 -5.82 -8.40
C GLY A 63 7.95 -5.93 -8.32
N SER A 64 8.50 -6.65 -7.33
CA SER A 64 9.94 -6.89 -7.28
C SER A 64 10.39 -7.79 -8.41
N LYS A 65 11.69 -7.75 -8.70
CA LYS A 65 12.29 -8.72 -9.62
C LYS A 65 12.11 -10.15 -9.08
N PRO A 66 11.57 -11.08 -9.89
CA PRO A 66 11.42 -12.47 -9.48
C PRO A 66 12.79 -13.15 -9.32
N GLU A 67 12.82 -14.19 -8.49
CA GLU A 67 13.99 -15.06 -8.35
C GLU A 67 14.41 -15.64 -9.71
N GLY A 68 15.73 -15.72 -9.95
CA GLY A 68 16.25 -16.19 -11.23
C GLY A 68 15.99 -15.27 -12.44
N GLY A 69 15.37 -14.10 -12.23
CA GLY A 69 15.22 -13.10 -13.29
C GLY A 69 16.59 -12.71 -13.87
N LYS A 70 16.68 -12.65 -15.20
CA LYS A 70 17.94 -12.41 -15.93
C LYS A 70 18.74 -11.25 -15.30
N ILE A 71 20.02 -11.48 -15.01
CA ILE A 71 20.93 -10.42 -14.57
C ILE A 71 21.21 -9.52 -15.79
N GLY A 72 20.67 -8.30 -15.78
CA GLY A 72 20.77 -7.33 -16.88
C GLY A 72 19.42 -6.67 -17.22
N GLY A 73 19.45 -5.41 -17.65
CA GLY A 73 18.27 -4.57 -17.93
C GLY A 73 18.23 -3.30 -17.08
N GLU A 74 17.31 -2.37 -17.41
CA GLU A 74 17.06 -1.17 -16.60
C GLU A 74 16.61 -1.57 -15.19
N ARG A 75 17.17 -0.95 -14.16
CA ARG A 75 16.78 -1.28 -12.77
C ARG A 75 15.52 -0.50 -12.43
N SER A 76 14.37 -1.10 -12.71
CA SER A 76 13.07 -0.44 -12.55
C SER A 76 12.26 -0.95 -11.35
N ASN A 77 12.83 -1.83 -10.52
CA ASN A 77 12.11 -2.53 -9.46
C ASN A 77 12.76 -2.34 -8.09
N GLY A 78 11.92 -2.34 -7.06
CA GLY A 78 12.28 -2.23 -5.65
C GLY A 78 12.69 -3.57 -5.03
N PRO A 79 13.07 -3.56 -3.73
CA PRO A 79 13.30 -4.76 -2.95
C PRO A 79 12.02 -5.58 -2.73
N ASN A 80 12.23 -6.89 -2.59
CA ASN A 80 11.21 -7.82 -2.10
C ASN A 80 11.22 -7.80 -0.57
N PHE A 81 10.15 -7.27 0.03
CA PHE A 81 10.00 -7.17 1.47
C PHE A 81 9.47 -8.46 2.10
N ASN A 82 9.09 -9.49 1.33
CA ASN A 82 8.85 -10.82 1.90
C ASN A 82 10.14 -11.39 2.50
N ILE A 83 11.30 -11.06 1.92
CA ILE A 83 12.61 -11.57 2.34
C ILE A 83 13.48 -10.53 3.05
N ARG A 84 13.26 -9.24 2.76
CA ARG A 84 14.05 -8.14 3.33
C ARG A 84 13.25 -7.47 4.43
N VAL A 85 13.78 -7.52 5.64
CA VAL A 85 13.26 -6.76 6.80
C VAL A 85 13.64 -5.28 6.66
N GLU A 86 12.71 -4.39 7.00
CA GLU A 86 12.94 -2.95 7.13
C GLU A 86 12.57 -2.43 8.52
N GLU A 87 13.28 -1.39 8.95
CA GLU A 87 12.88 -0.60 10.11
C GLU A 87 11.98 0.56 9.69
N ARG A 88 11.05 0.96 10.56
CA ARG A 88 10.06 2.01 10.27
C ARG A 88 10.69 3.32 9.79
N ASP A 89 11.75 3.76 10.45
CA ASP A 89 12.38 5.05 10.15
C ASP A 89 13.16 5.01 8.82
N ASP A 90 13.69 3.84 8.45
CA ASP A 90 14.31 3.59 7.15
C ASP A 90 13.29 3.66 6.02
N VAL A 91 12.10 3.08 6.23
CA VAL A 91 11.00 3.18 5.26
C VAL A 91 10.55 4.63 5.09
N LEU A 92 10.41 5.38 6.19
CA LEU A 92 10.08 6.81 6.13
C LEU A 92 11.15 7.63 5.40
N TYR A 93 12.43 7.31 5.61
CA TYR A 93 13.53 7.93 4.89
C TYR A 93 13.43 7.63 3.39
N ALA A 94 13.24 6.36 3.02
CA ALA A 94 13.12 5.95 1.63
C ALA A 94 11.93 6.61 0.92
N ILE A 95 10.75 6.66 1.55
CA ILE A 95 9.56 7.31 0.99
C ILE A 95 9.82 8.80 0.70
N ARG A 96 10.50 9.51 1.60
CA ARG A 96 10.77 10.95 1.44
C ARG A 96 11.81 11.24 0.36
N ASN A 97 12.81 10.37 0.23
CA ASN A 97 13.99 10.64 -0.60
C ASN A 97 14.03 9.89 -1.94
N GLY A 98 13.06 9.00 -2.20
CA GLY A 98 13.06 8.19 -3.41
C GLY A 98 13.96 6.97 -3.31
N GLY A 99 13.91 6.29 -2.17
CA GLY A 99 14.83 5.22 -1.79
C GLY A 99 16.18 5.77 -1.30
N PHE A 100 17.04 4.87 -0.85
CA PHE A 100 18.37 5.23 -0.33
C PHE A 100 19.32 5.83 -1.38
N SER A 101 19.05 5.59 -2.67
CA SER A 101 19.82 6.18 -3.78
C SER A 101 19.14 7.41 -4.40
N GLY A 102 17.84 7.61 -4.18
CA GLY A 102 17.05 8.64 -4.88
C GLY A 102 16.89 8.43 -6.39
N ALA A 103 17.36 7.31 -6.94
CA ALA A 103 17.54 7.18 -8.40
C ALA A 103 16.33 6.62 -9.16
N ILE A 104 15.52 5.76 -8.51
CA ILE A 104 14.49 4.95 -9.19
C ILE A 104 13.13 5.10 -8.51
N MET A 105 13.10 4.95 -7.18
CA MET A 105 11.87 5.14 -6.42
C MET A 105 11.53 6.65 -6.41
N PRO A 106 10.30 7.05 -6.72
CA PRO A 106 9.91 8.46 -6.65
C PRO A 106 9.94 8.99 -5.21
N ALA A 107 10.51 10.18 -5.02
CA ALA A 107 10.48 10.87 -3.73
C ALA A 107 9.06 11.38 -3.41
N ASN A 108 8.68 11.31 -2.13
CA ASN A 108 7.41 11.80 -1.60
C ASN A 108 6.16 11.21 -2.30
N ILE A 109 6.23 9.93 -2.71
CA ILE A 109 5.10 9.23 -3.34
C ILE A 109 3.83 9.23 -2.47
N VAL A 110 4.02 9.27 -1.14
CA VAL A 110 3.02 9.58 -0.12
C VAL A 110 3.66 10.48 0.94
N VAL A 111 2.85 11.19 1.71
CA VAL A 111 3.32 12.11 2.76
C VAL A 111 2.44 12.03 4.02
N GLY A 112 2.92 12.64 5.11
CA GLY A 112 2.13 12.78 6.33
C GLY A 112 1.71 11.43 6.92
N LYS A 113 0.41 11.29 7.22
CA LYS A 113 -0.15 10.10 7.85
C LYS A 113 -0.01 8.84 7.00
N GLU A 114 -0.24 8.94 5.69
CA GLU A 114 -0.13 7.79 4.78
C GLU A 114 1.29 7.20 4.79
N ALA A 115 2.31 8.07 4.79
CA ALA A 115 3.71 7.63 4.88
C ALA A 115 4.00 6.89 6.20
N GLN A 116 3.40 7.34 7.32
CA GLN A 116 3.56 6.68 8.61
C GLN A 116 2.85 5.33 8.67
N GLU A 117 1.68 5.22 8.05
CA GLU A 117 0.92 3.96 8.00
C GLU A 117 1.62 2.92 7.13
N ILE A 118 2.13 3.32 5.96
CA ILE A 118 2.95 2.44 5.12
C ILE A 118 4.21 2.01 5.86
N ALA A 119 4.92 2.95 6.50
CA ALA A 119 6.16 2.61 7.21
C ALA A 119 5.93 1.67 8.39
N SER A 120 4.83 1.85 9.13
CA SER A 120 4.48 0.96 10.24
C SER A 120 4.12 -0.44 9.72
N PHE A 121 3.31 -0.51 8.66
CA PHE A 121 2.98 -1.77 8.02
C PHE A 121 4.20 -2.53 7.48
N VAL A 122 5.08 -1.86 6.72
CA VAL A 122 6.29 -2.51 6.18
C VAL A 122 7.20 -2.99 7.30
N ALA A 123 7.39 -2.20 8.36
CA ALA A 123 8.22 -2.62 9.50
C ALA A 123 7.66 -3.84 10.23
N GLU A 124 6.33 -3.96 10.32
CA GLU A 124 5.66 -5.07 11.01
C GLU A 124 5.58 -6.35 10.17
N TYR A 125 5.43 -6.23 8.84
CA TYR A 125 5.15 -7.36 7.95
C TYR A 125 6.32 -7.76 7.03
N SER A 126 7.44 -7.03 7.06
CA SER A 126 8.60 -7.37 6.24
C SER A 126 9.42 -8.53 6.82
N GLY A 127 10.01 -9.33 5.94
CA GLY A 127 10.77 -10.54 6.28
C GLY A 127 9.94 -11.67 6.89
N ASP A 128 8.61 -11.58 6.84
CA ASP A 128 7.71 -12.59 7.37
C ASP A 128 7.25 -13.50 6.23
N ASP A 129 7.73 -14.75 6.22
CA ASP A 129 7.31 -15.81 5.28
C ASP A 129 5.89 -16.35 5.62
N ARG A 130 5.07 -15.57 6.34
CA ARG A 130 3.82 -16.04 6.92
C ARG A 130 2.66 -15.93 5.96
N GLU A 131 2.25 -17.09 5.44
CA GLU A 131 0.86 -17.33 5.02
C GLU A 131 -0.07 -17.09 6.23
N GLY A 132 -0.53 -15.84 6.40
CA GLY A 132 -1.46 -15.44 7.46
C GLY A 132 -0.76 -14.90 8.71
N GLY A 133 -0.83 -13.57 8.89
CA GLY A 133 -0.12 -12.79 9.90
C GLY A 133 -0.17 -13.38 11.31
N SER A 134 1.01 -13.45 11.94
CA SER A 134 1.16 -13.88 13.32
C SER A 134 0.40 -12.95 14.26
N GLU A 135 -0.37 -13.56 15.15
CA GLU A 135 -0.78 -12.94 16.41
C GLU A 135 0.39 -12.22 17.06
N THR A 136 0.10 -10.99 17.47
CA THR A 136 0.92 -10.08 18.24
C THR A 136 1.74 -10.79 19.31
N VAL A 137 3.06 -10.73 19.21
CA VAL A 137 3.92 -10.79 20.39
C VAL A 137 4.79 -9.54 20.40
N ASN A 138 4.29 -8.52 21.09
CA ASN A 138 5.15 -7.52 21.71
C ASN A 138 4.77 -7.42 23.18
N PRO A 139 5.70 -7.78 24.07
CA PRO A 139 5.95 -6.92 25.19
C PRO A 139 7.44 -6.58 25.20
N GLY A 140 7.73 -5.30 25.03
CA GLY A 140 9.02 -4.77 25.46
C GLY A 140 9.23 -5.01 26.96
N SER A 141 10.50 -4.88 27.35
CA SER A 141 10.98 -4.62 28.71
C SER A 141 11.45 -5.83 29.55
N ASN A 142 12.76 -6.07 29.44
CA ASN A 142 13.73 -6.28 30.53
C ASN A 142 13.82 -7.64 31.26
N ALA A 143 14.91 -8.38 30.95
CA ALA A 143 15.81 -9.05 31.90
C ALA A 143 17.02 -9.51 31.07
N GLY A 144 18.28 -9.18 31.36
CA GLY A 144 18.97 -9.49 32.61
C GLY A 144 20.17 -10.39 32.27
N SER A 145 21.36 -9.86 32.53
CA SER A 145 22.69 -10.51 32.57
C SER A 145 22.72 -12.04 32.81
N GLY A 146 23.49 -12.80 32.04
CA GLY A 146 23.67 -14.26 32.30
C GLY A 146 24.56 -15.09 31.35
N LYS A 147 25.87 -14.80 31.29
CA LYS A 147 27.03 -15.75 31.32
C LYS A 147 27.01 -17.13 30.58
N ARG A 148 28.06 -17.31 29.74
CA ARG A 148 28.90 -18.53 29.46
C ARG A 148 28.25 -19.85 28.96
N SER A 149 28.72 -20.37 27.81
CA SER A 149 29.63 -21.55 27.68
C SER A 149 29.52 -22.25 26.30
N GLY A 150 30.65 -22.41 25.61
CA GLY A 150 31.11 -23.63 24.92
C GLY A 150 30.29 -24.25 23.78
N GLN A 151 30.76 -24.07 22.55
CA GLN A 151 31.32 -25.15 21.71
C GLN A 151 32.08 -24.56 20.53
#